data_AF-A0A166MYK5-F1
#
_entry.id   AF-A0A166MYK5-F1
#
_cell.length_a   1.000
_cell.length_b   1.000
_cell.length_c   1.000
_cell.angle_alpha   90.00
_cell.angle_beta   90.00
_cell.angle_gamma   90.00
#
_symmetry.space_group_name_H-M   'P 1'
#
loop_
_entity.id
_entity.type
_entity.pdbx_description
1 polymer ?
#
loop_
_entity_poly.entity_id
_entity_poly.type
_entity_poly.pdbx_seq_one_letter_code
_entity_poly.pdbx_strand_id
1 'polypeptide(L)'
;MSNAVNKTAHAFSKENLQNLLNQRFFYAPAFDIYGAGADSSAPAGCAGLYDYGPPGSALQANIIAEWRKHFIVEEGMYELDTTIM
;
A
#
# COMPACT_ATOMS: atom_id res chain seq x y z
N MET A 1 31.34 -1.61 -8.07
CA MET A 1 31.01 -0.24 -8.52
C MET A 1 29.51 -0.05 -8.37
N SER A 2 29.05 0.63 -7.32
CA SER A 2 27.63 0.96 -7.14
C SER A 2 27.27 2.08 -8.11
N ASN A 3 26.40 1.83 -9.08
CA ASN A 3 25.89 2.89 -9.95
C ASN A 3 25.13 3.91 -9.10
N ALA A 4 25.56 5.17 -9.16
CA ALA A 4 24.86 6.26 -8.49
C ALA A 4 23.44 6.39 -9.09
N VAL A 5 22.41 6.17 -8.27
CA VAL A 5 21.02 6.27 -8.72
C VAL A 5 20.71 7.74 -9.05
N ASN A 6 20.41 8.01 -10.31
CA ASN A 6 19.98 9.33 -10.76
C ASN A 6 18.55 9.61 -10.26
N LYS A 7 18.44 10.40 -9.18
CA LYS A 7 17.17 10.76 -8.53
C LYS A 7 16.36 11.82 -9.30
N THR A 8 16.88 12.29 -10.43
CA THR A 8 16.33 13.40 -11.24
C THR A 8 15.99 13.00 -12.67
N ALA A 9 16.12 11.72 -13.03
CA ALA A 9 16.04 11.28 -14.42
C ALA A 9 14.69 11.61 -15.08
N HIS A 10 13.59 11.56 -14.30
CA HIS A 10 12.25 11.92 -14.76
C HIS A 10 11.44 12.58 -13.63
N ALA A 11 10.58 13.53 -13.98
CA ALA A 11 9.61 14.09 -13.04
C ALA A 11 8.65 12.98 -12.55
N PHE A 12 8.21 13.07 -11.30
CA PHE A 12 7.27 12.10 -10.73
C PHE A 12 5.94 12.11 -11.51
N SER A 13 5.51 10.93 -11.96
CA SER A 13 4.21 10.73 -12.58
C SER A 13 3.38 9.79 -11.70
N LYS A 14 2.32 10.34 -11.11
CA LYS A 14 1.35 9.57 -10.31
C LYS A 14 0.73 8.44 -11.13
N GLU A 15 0.42 8.71 -12.39
CA GLU A 15 -0.17 7.74 -13.32
C GLU A 15 0.76 6.55 -13.55
N ASN A 16 2.04 6.80 -13.83
CA ASN A 16 3.03 5.73 -14.03
C ASN A 16 3.19 4.87 -12.77
N LEU A 17 3.21 5.50 -11.59
CA LEU A 17 3.27 4.78 -10.33
C LEU A 17 2.01 3.92 -10.13
N GLN A 18 0.81 4.48 -10.33
CA GLN A 18 -0.45 3.76 -10.18
C GLN A 18 -0.53 2.56 -11.13
N ASN A 19 -0.14 2.75 -12.40
CA ASN A 19 -0.09 1.68 -13.38
C ASN A 19 0.82 0.54 -12.93
N LEU A 20 2.02 0.86 -12.41
CA LEU A 20 2.95 -0.15 -11.90
C LEU A 20 2.37 -0.89 -10.68
N LEU A 21 1.80 -0.16 -9.72
CA LEU A 21 1.25 -0.75 -8.50
C LEU A 21 0.07 -1.68 -8.80
N ASN A 22 -0.80 -1.31 -9.75
CA ASN A 22 -1.91 -2.14 -10.19
C ASN A 22 -1.42 -3.37 -10.96
N GLN A 23 -0.52 -3.20 -11.95
CA GLN A 23 0.01 -4.31 -12.75
C GLN A 23 0.79 -5.35 -11.93
N ARG A 24 1.37 -4.92 -10.80
CA ARG A 24 2.13 -5.79 -9.89
C ARG A 24 1.34 -6.20 -8.65
N PHE A 25 0.05 -5.86 -8.60
CA PHE A 25 -0.85 -6.18 -7.50
C PHE A 25 -0.26 -5.81 -6.13
N PHE A 26 0.22 -4.57 -6.01
CA PHE A 26 0.58 -4.01 -4.70
C PHE A 26 -0.68 -3.72 -3.88
N TYR A 27 -1.68 -3.11 -4.50
CA TYR A 27 -3.03 -2.99 -3.95
C TYR A 27 -4.06 -2.97 -5.09
N ALA A 28 -5.32 -3.26 -4.78
CA ALA A 28 -6.45 -3.14 -5.68
C ALA A 28 -7.71 -2.68 -4.92
N PRO A 29 -8.74 -2.13 -5.58
CA PRO A 29 -10.02 -1.85 -4.94
C PRO A 29 -10.58 -3.12 -4.29
N ALA A 30 -11.06 -3.00 -3.05
CA ALA A 30 -11.67 -4.14 -2.40
C ALA A 30 -12.99 -4.50 -3.08
N PHE A 31 -13.27 -5.81 -3.17
CA PHE A 31 -14.47 -6.35 -3.82
C PHE A 31 -14.57 -6.01 -5.32
N ASP A 32 -13.44 -5.85 -6.01
CA ASP A 32 -13.38 -5.41 -7.42
C ASP A 32 -14.28 -6.24 -8.35
N ILE A 33 -14.33 -7.57 -8.17
CA ILE A 33 -15.18 -8.47 -8.97
C ILE A 33 -16.69 -8.26 -8.79
N TYR A 34 -17.10 -7.55 -7.73
CA TYR A 34 -18.48 -7.23 -7.42
C TYR A 34 -18.87 -5.81 -7.88
N GLY A 35 -17.94 -5.08 -8.51
CA GLY A 35 -18.16 -3.72 -8.98
C GLY A 35 -19.00 -3.62 -10.26
N ALA A 36 -20.11 -2.89 -10.13
CA ALA A 36 -21.14 -2.52 -11.10
C ALA A 36 -22.25 -3.57 -11.35
N GLY A 37 -23.34 -3.45 -10.57
CA GLY A 37 -24.66 -3.82 -11.06
C GLY A 37 -25.04 -2.97 -12.29
N ALA A 38 -25.84 -3.54 -13.19
CA ALA A 38 -26.16 -3.02 -14.53
C ALA A 38 -26.79 -1.61 -14.58
N ASP A 39 -27.19 -1.07 -13.43
CA ASP A 39 -27.44 0.35 -13.21
C ASP A 39 -26.66 0.75 -11.95
N SER A 40 -25.82 1.79 -12.03
CA SER A 40 -25.60 2.75 -10.95
C SER A 40 -24.40 3.63 -11.25
N SER A 41 -24.51 4.89 -10.88
CA SER A 41 -23.49 5.93 -10.97
C SER A 41 -22.30 5.74 -10.03
N ALA A 42 -22.08 4.53 -9.51
CA ALA A 42 -21.03 4.22 -8.55
C ALA A 42 -19.84 3.52 -9.24
N PRO A 43 -18.60 3.92 -8.97
CA PRO A 43 -17.43 3.22 -9.49
C PRO A 43 -17.38 1.77 -8.98
N ALA A 44 -16.81 0.87 -9.79
CA ALA A 44 -16.60 -0.53 -9.42
C ALA A 44 -15.81 -0.67 -8.09
N GLY A 45 -16.18 -1.67 -7.29
CA GLY A 45 -15.63 -1.92 -5.96
C GLY A 45 -16.32 -1.12 -4.84
N CYS A 46 -15.87 -1.30 -3.59
CA CYS A 46 -16.33 -0.48 -2.47
C CYS A 46 -15.43 0.76 -2.33
N ALA A 47 -15.96 1.94 -2.69
CA ALA A 47 -15.20 3.18 -2.66
C ALA A 47 -14.57 3.43 -1.28
N GLY A 48 -13.25 3.62 -1.25
CA GLY A 48 -12.48 3.87 -0.02
C GLY A 48 -11.89 2.62 0.63
N LEU A 49 -12.25 1.41 0.16
CA LEU A 49 -11.67 0.15 0.65
C LEU A 49 -10.72 -0.45 -0.39
N TYR A 50 -9.59 -0.98 0.08
CA TYR A 50 -8.54 -1.55 -0.77
C TYR A 50 -7.94 -2.82 -0.15
N ASP A 51 -7.60 -3.78 -1.00
CA ASP A 51 -6.92 -5.03 -0.63
C ASP A 51 -5.44 -4.95 -1.01
N TYR A 52 -4.55 -5.30 -0.08
CA TYR A 52 -3.11 -5.41 -0.36
C TYR A 52 -2.78 -6.77 -0.95
N GLY A 53 -2.10 -6.78 -2.11
CA GLY A 53 -1.58 -8.01 -2.69
C GLY A 53 -0.23 -8.42 -2.08
N PRO A 54 0.37 -9.55 -2.52
CA PRO A 54 1.55 -10.11 -1.88
C PRO A 54 2.74 -9.13 -1.69
N PRO A 55 3.16 -8.35 -2.70
CA PRO A 55 4.24 -7.39 -2.50
C PRO A 55 3.83 -6.18 -1.64
N GLY A 56 2.55 -5.78 -1.67
CA GLY A 56 2.03 -4.70 -0.84
C GLY A 56 2.02 -5.06 0.64
N SER A 57 1.52 -6.25 0.97
CA SER A 57 1.52 -6.77 2.34
C SER A 57 2.94 -6.95 2.89
N ALA A 58 3.88 -7.44 2.07
CA ALA A 58 5.29 -7.53 2.46
C ALA A 58 5.92 -6.15 2.71
N LEU A 59 5.64 -5.17 1.84
CA LEU A 59 6.11 -3.80 2.02
C LEU A 59 5.55 -3.17 3.31
N GLN A 60 4.26 -3.33 3.56
CA GLN A 60 3.60 -2.85 4.77
C GLN A 60 4.24 -3.46 6.03
N ALA A 61 4.46 -4.78 6.04
CA ALA A 61 5.10 -5.47 7.15
C ALA A 61 6.53 -4.95 7.41
N ASN A 62 7.30 -4.69 6.35
CA ASN A 62 8.66 -4.16 6.46
C ASN A 62 8.68 -2.74 7.01
N ILE A 63 7.75 -1.88 6.59
CA ILE A 63 7.64 -0.50 7.12
C ILE A 63 7.28 -0.54 8.60
N ILE A 64 6.31 -1.38 9.00
CA ILE A 64 5.92 -1.54 10.42
C ILE A 64 7.10 -2.07 11.23
N ALA A 65 7.86 -3.04 10.72
CA ALA A 65 9.01 -3.60 11.40
C ALA A 65 10.10 -2.54 11.66
N GLU A 66 10.42 -1.71 10.68
CA GLU A 66 11.42 -0.64 10.88
C GLU A 66 10.91 0.43 11.84
N TRP A 67 9.62 0.78 11.79
CA TRP A 67 9.02 1.71 12.74
C TRP A 67 9.07 1.18 14.18
N ARG A 68 8.71 -0.10 14.39
CA ARG A 68 8.80 -0.75 15.71
C ARG A 68 10.22 -0.76 16.24
N LYS A 69 11.18 -1.11 15.38
CA LYS A 69 12.60 -1.10 15.74
C LYS A 69 13.05 0.29 16.18
N HIS A 70 12.71 1.33 15.42
CA HIS A 70 13.17 2.69 15.67
C HIS A 70 12.51 3.36 16.89
N PHE A 71 11.22 3.10 17.15
CA PHE A 71 10.52 3.77 18.26
C PHE A 71 10.33 2.86 19.47
N ILE A 72 9.83 1.65 19.27
CA ILE A 72 9.51 0.77 20.39
C ILE A 72 10.78 0.19 20.99
N VAL A 73 11.65 -0.39 20.16
CA VAL A 73 12.84 -1.11 20.65
C VAL A 73 13.93 -0.13 21.10
N GLU A 74 14.25 0.89 20.29
CA GLU A 74 15.32 1.84 20.62
C GLU A 74 14.96 2.74 21.83
N GLU A 75 13.69 3.15 22.00
CA GLU A 75 13.27 4.00 23.13
C GLU A 75 12.68 3.20 24.30
N GLY A 76 12.56 1.88 24.18
CA GLY A 76 12.03 0.99 25.22
C GLY A 76 10.56 1.22 25.54
N MET A 77 9.73 1.51 24.54
CA MET A 77 8.30 1.77 24.72
C MET A 77 7.50 0.47 24.95
N TYR A 78 6.37 0.58 25.65
CA TYR A 78 5.41 -0.51 25.76
C TYR A 78 4.48 -0.52 24.54
N GLU A 79 4.54 -1.57 23.73
CA GLU A 79 3.58 -1.80 22.64
C GLU A 79 2.24 -2.30 23.19
N LEU A 80 1.12 -1.76 22.69
CA LEU A 80 -0.22 -2.21 23.02
C LEU A 80 -0.91 -2.78 21.78
N ASP A 81 -1.68 -3.85 21.98
CA ASP A 81 -2.59 -4.41 20.98
C ASP A 81 -3.95 -4.60 21.64
N THR A 82 -4.98 -3.94 21.11
CA THR A 82 -6.32 -3.85 21.72
C THR A 82 -7.42 -4.20 20.73
N THR A 83 -8.62 -4.51 21.22
CA THR A 83 -9.78 -4.78 20.37
C THR A 83 -10.17 -3.55 19.55
N ILE A 84 -10.71 -3.79 18.35
CA ILE A 84 -11.24 -2.73 17.47
C ILE A 84 -12.65 -2.27 17.91
N MET A 85 -13.40 -3.16 18.59
CA MET A 85 -14.79 -2.97 19.00
C MET A 85 -14.91 -2.43 20.42
#